data_AF-A0A8H2VSI1-F1
#
_entry.id   AF-A0A8H2VSI1-F1
#
_cell.length_a   1.000
_cell.length_b   1.000
_cell.length_c   1.000
_cell.angle_alpha   90.00
_cell.angle_beta   90.00
_cell.angle_gamma   90.00
#
_symmetry.space_group_name_H-M   'P 1'
#
loop_
_entity.id
_entity.type
_entity.pdbx_description
1 polymer ?
#
loop_
_entity_poly.entity_id
_entity_poly.type
_entity_poly.pdbx_seq_one_letter_code
_entity_poly.pdbx_strand_id
1 'polypeptide(L)'
;MFALRRKAVQSADRVGKVTTRVSRRWASAEHGKAGHDSHHSAGSSTEHGHHGPKNESFGNGFFVVLAAIPISIGVYQYAQPSADGTPSGLTKLIDSYSYYTEKWAARNALHVSMLEQAAFDRNLFQSDTGSAHVNLRFPEQFNTGSPWNVPAGHRARDMEQLVAHYEKFNKENEDKKR
;
A
#
# COMPACT_ATOMS: atom_id res chain seq x y z
N MET A 1 -34.98 24.90 -5.06
CA MET A 1 -33.91 24.07 -5.67
C MET A 1 -32.55 24.79 -5.84
N PHE A 2 -32.23 25.88 -5.11
CA PHE A 2 -31.00 26.67 -5.33
C PHE A 2 -29.87 26.45 -4.31
N ALA A 3 -30.13 25.78 -3.17
CA ALA A 3 -29.14 25.61 -2.10
C ALA A 3 -28.12 24.49 -2.38
N LEU A 4 -28.49 23.45 -3.13
CA LEU A 4 -27.60 22.33 -3.46
C LEU A 4 -26.48 22.71 -4.44
N ARG A 5 -26.72 23.70 -5.32
CA ARG A 5 -25.73 24.11 -6.33
C ARG A 5 -24.54 24.87 -5.75
N ARG A 6 -24.71 25.62 -4.65
CA ARG A 6 -23.61 26.39 -4.04
C ARG A 6 -22.56 25.50 -3.38
N LYS A 7 -22.94 24.34 -2.85
CA LYS A 7 -21.97 23.44 -2.20
C LYS A 7 -21.06 22.71 -3.19
N ALA A 8 -21.55 22.40 -4.40
CA ALA A 8 -20.76 21.73 -5.43
C ALA A 8 -19.66 22.64 -6.03
N VAL A 9 -19.94 23.94 -6.17
CA VAL A 9 -18.95 24.91 -6.69
C VAL A 9 -17.82 25.14 -5.68
N GLN A 10 -18.15 25.18 -4.38
CA GLN A 10 -17.16 25.43 -3.32
C GLN A 10 -16.21 24.23 -3.06
N SER A 11 -16.60 23.02 -3.47
CA SER A 11 -15.72 21.84 -3.42
C SER A 11 -14.77 21.74 -4.62
N ALA A 12 -15.08 22.39 -5.75
CA ALA A 12 -14.24 22.35 -6.95
C ALA A 12 -12.99 23.25 -6.80
N ASP A 13 -13.12 24.39 -6.12
CA ASP A 13 -12.02 25.34 -5.88
C ASP A 13 -10.91 24.83 -4.94
N ARG A 14 -11.11 23.66 -4.30
CA ARG A 14 -10.14 23.08 -3.35
C ARG A 14 -9.31 21.94 -3.91
N VAL A 15 -9.37 21.69 -5.22
CA VAL A 15 -8.48 20.73 -5.86
C VAL A 15 -7.15 21.43 -6.17
N GLY A 16 -6.37 21.70 -5.13
CA GLY A 16 -4.94 21.99 -5.32
C GLY A 16 -4.31 20.85 -6.11
N LYS A 17 -3.33 21.15 -6.98
CA LYS A 17 -2.61 20.20 -7.85
C LYS A 17 -2.59 18.83 -7.20
N VAL A 18 -3.38 17.90 -7.74
CA VAL A 18 -3.52 16.55 -7.22
C VAL A 18 -2.13 15.96 -7.22
N THR A 19 -1.47 15.98 -6.06
CA THR A 19 -0.29 15.16 -5.85
C THR A 19 -0.83 13.76 -6.03
N THR A 20 -0.42 13.12 -7.12
CA THR A 20 -0.76 11.74 -7.43
C THR A 20 -0.60 10.96 -6.13
N ARG A 21 -1.71 10.50 -5.52
CA ARG A 21 -1.63 9.58 -4.40
C ARG A 21 -0.99 8.33 -4.99
N VAL A 22 0.32 8.19 -4.80
CA VAL A 22 1.02 6.96 -5.07
C VAL A 22 0.33 5.92 -4.21
N SER A 23 -0.41 5.00 -4.83
CA SER A 23 -0.95 3.83 -4.15
C SER A 23 0.26 3.12 -3.56
N ARG A 24 0.45 3.21 -2.24
CA ARG A 24 1.46 2.41 -1.55
C ARG A 24 1.12 0.96 -1.90
N ARG A 25 2.03 0.28 -2.58
CA ARG A 25 1.92 -1.16 -2.81
C ARG A 25 1.89 -1.80 -1.42
N TRP A 26 0.77 -2.43 -1.08
CA TRP A 26 0.70 -3.27 0.10
C TRP A 26 1.64 -4.44 -0.16
N ALA A 27 2.84 -4.39 0.43
CA ALA A 27 3.76 -5.50 0.44
C ALA A 27 3.25 -6.53 1.46
N SER A 28 2.19 -7.26 1.11
CA SER A 28 1.90 -8.54 1.77
C SER A 28 2.86 -9.59 1.18
N ALA A 29 4.15 -9.41 1.47
CA ALA A 29 5.20 -10.39 1.20
C ALA A 29 6.04 -10.52 2.46
N GLU A 30 5.39 -10.76 3.61
CA GLU A 30 6.05 -11.49 4.69
C GLU A 30 6.11 -12.95 4.25
N HIS A 31 7.19 -13.26 3.53
CA HIS A 31 7.66 -14.61 3.34
C HIS A 31 7.92 -15.17 4.73
N GLY A 32 7.06 -16.12 5.16
CA GLY A 32 7.13 -16.73 6.48
C GLY A 32 8.56 -17.19 6.79
N LYS A 33 9.16 -16.57 7.80
CA LYS A 33 10.31 -17.11 8.52
C LYS A 33 9.82 -18.27 9.40
N ALA A 34 9.34 -19.33 8.78
CA ALA A 34 9.28 -20.64 9.41
C ALA A 34 10.65 -21.28 9.13
N GLY A 35 11.57 -21.17 10.09
CA GLY A 35 12.81 -21.93 10.09
C GLY A 35 12.44 -23.41 10.15
N HIS A 36 12.48 -24.06 8.99
CA HIS A 36 12.43 -25.51 8.89
C HIS A 36 13.87 -25.95 8.62
N ASP A 37 14.54 -26.44 9.66
CA ASP A 37 15.84 -27.08 9.57
C ASP A 37 15.69 -28.39 8.77
N SER A 38 15.72 -28.27 7.45
CA SER A 38 15.78 -29.39 6.53
C SER A 38 17.22 -29.84 6.37
N HIS A 39 17.70 -30.70 7.28
CA HIS A 39 18.96 -31.42 7.12
C HIS A 39 18.77 -32.63 6.20
N HIS A 40 18.95 -32.44 4.89
CA HIS A 40 19.17 -33.54 3.95
C HIS A 40 20.62 -33.56 3.48
N SER A 41 21.38 -34.43 4.15
CA SER A 41 22.49 -35.28 3.71
C SER A 41 23.51 -34.78 2.66
N ALA A 42 24.76 -34.71 3.08
CA ALA A 42 25.91 -34.98 2.20
C ALA A 42 27.01 -35.73 2.97
N GLY A 43 27.11 -37.03 2.72
CA GLY A 43 28.35 -37.81 2.71
C GLY A 43 29.24 -37.80 3.96
N SER A 44 29.01 -38.75 4.87
CA SER A 44 30.11 -39.36 5.63
C SER A 44 29.97 -40.88 5.60
N SER A 45 30.66 -41.48 4.64
CA SER A 45 31.05 -42.88 4.64
C SER A 45 31.89 -43.19 5.87
N THR A 46 31.51 -44.19 6.68
CA THR A 46 32.38 -45.14 7.42
C THR A 46 31.54 -45.91 8.46
N GLU A 47 31.14 -47.14 8.11
CA GLU A 47 31.29 -48.36 8.92
C GLU A 47 30.34 -49.47 8.41
N HIS A 48 30.91 -50.45 7.72
CA HIS A 48 30.25 -51.71 7.36
C HIS A 48 30.23 -52.64 8.58
N GLY A 49 29.25 -52.44 9.46
CA GLY A 49 28.88 -53.45 10.46
C GLY A 49 28.03 -54.53 9.79
N HIS A 50 28.62 -55.70 9.54
CA HIS A 50 27.90 -56.89 9.11
C HIS A 50 26.88 -57.31 10.17
N HIS A 51 25.62 -56.91 9.99
CA HIS A 51 24.49 -57.44 10.73
C HIS A 51 23.78 -58.46 9.84
N GLY A 52 23.70 -59.71 10.30
CA GLY A 52 22.84 -60.75 9.70
C GLY A 52 21.37 -60.31 9.63
N PRO A 53 20.48 -61.10 9.01
CA PRO A 53 19.14 -60.65 8.61
C PRO A 53 18.35 -60.19 9.85
N LYS A 54 18.39 -58.89 10.10
CA LYS A 54 17.57 -58.23 11.10
C LYS A 54 16.22 -58.04 10.44
N ASN A 55 15.19 -58.54 11.10
CA ASN A 55 13.80 -58.38 10.70
C ASN A 55 13.52 -56.88 10.47
N GLU A 56 13.50 -56.42 9.21
CA GLU A 56 13.30 -55.02 8.87
C GLU A 56 11.87 -54.64 9.23
N SER A 57 11.68 -53.78 10.24
CA SER A 57 10.34 -53.34 10.62
C SER A 57 9.74 -52.48 9.50
N PHE A 58 8.45 -52.66 9.23
CA PHE A 58 7.73 -51.79 8.31
C PHE A 58 7.95 -50.31 8.66
N GLY A 59 8.44 -49.52 7.71
CA GLY A 59 8.70 -48.11 7.92
C GLY A 59 7.41 -47.31 8.21
N ASN A 60 7.54 -46.14 8.83
CA ASN A 60 6.41 -45.31 9.25
C ASN A 60 5.38 -45.05 8.13
N GLY A 61 5.81 -44.96 6.87
CA GLY A 61 4.92 -44.80 5.73
C GLY A 61 3.90 -45.93 5.54
N PHE A 62 4.26 -47.17 5.91
CA PHE A 62 3.35 -48.32 5.84
C PHE A 62 2.16 -48.15 6.79
N PHE A 63 2.42 -47.69 8.02
CA PHE A 63 1.36 -47.42 9.00
C PHE A 63 0.49 -46.22 8.61
N VAL A 64 1.07 -45.19 7.96
CA VAL A 64 0.31 -44.06 7.41
C VAL A 64 -0.66 -44.52 6.32
N VAL A 65 -0.21 -45.37 5.40
CA VAL A 65 -1.08 -45.92 4.35
C VAL A 65 -2.15 -46.83 4.95
N LEU A 66 -1.79 -47.68 5.91
CA LEU A 66 -2.76 -48.52 6.63
C LEU A 66 -3.82 -47.70 7.37
N ALA A 67 -3.45 -46.56 7.94
CA ALA A 67 -4.39 -45.64 8.59
C ALA A 67 -5.22 -44.86 7.55
N ALA A 68 -4.66 -44.51 6.39
CA ALA A 68 -5.34 -43.78 5.34
C ALA A 68 -6.52 -44.55 4.75
N ILE A 69 -6.44 -45.89 4.65
CA ILE A 69 -7.50 -46.74 4.10
C ILE A 69 -8.83 -46.58 4.88
N PRO A 70 -8.91 -46.88 6.19
CA PRO A 70 -10.16 -46.73 6.94
C PRO A 70 -10.62 -45.26 7.02
N ILE A 71 -9.69 -44.31 7.11
CA ILE A 71 -10.03 -42.88 7.10
C ILE A 71 -10.72 -42.50 5.77
N SER A 72 -10.18 -42.96 4.63
CA SER A 72 -10.75 -42.67 3.32
C SER A 72 -12.16 -43.25 3.15
N ILE A 73 -12.40 -44.45 3.70
CA ILE A 73 -13.72 -45.10 3.68
C ILE A 73 -14.71 -44.31 4.55
N GLY A 74 -14.29 -43.89 5.75
CA GLY A 74 -15.12 -43.07 6.64
C GLY A 74 -15.49 -41.72 6.01
N VAL A 75 -14.54 -41.05 5.37
CA VAL A 75 -14.78 -39.80 4.65
C VAL A 75 -15.72 -40.02 3.47
N TYR A 76 -15.55 -41.11 2.70
CA TYR A 76 -16.41 -41.43 1.57
C TYR A 76 -17.86 -41.65 1.99
N GLN A 77 -18.11 -42.41 3.07
CA GLN A 77 -19.46 -42.60 3.58
C GLN A 77 -20.07 -41.31 4.11
N TYR A 78 -19.28 -40.46 4.78
CA TYR A 78 -19.77 -39.17 5.28
C TYR A 78 -20.01 -38.14 4.16
N ALA A 79 -19.32 -38.29 3.02
CA ALA A 79 -19.50 -37.47 1.83
C ALA A 79 -20.72 -37.86 1.01
N GLN A 80 -21.22 -39.10 1.13
CA GLN A 80 -22.36 -39.56 0.34
C GLN A 80 -23.66 -38.83 0.74
N PRO A 81 -24.47 -38.43 -0.24
CA PRO A 81 -25.79 -37.85 0.02
C PRO A 81 -26.73 -38.91 0.61
N SER A 82 -27.66 -38.49 1.46
CA SER A 82 -28.69 -39.39 1.99
C SER A 82 -29.63 -39.85 0.86
N ALA A 83 -30.23 -41.03 1.00
CA ALA A 83 -31.23 -41.55 0.06
C ALA A 83 -32.41 -40.59 -0.17
N ASP A 84 -32.68 -39.71 0.81
CA ASP A 84 -33.73 -38.69 0.76
C ASP A 84 -33.34 -37.41 -0.01
N GLY A 85 -32.17 -37.39 -0.66
CA GLY A 85 -31.68 -36.24 -1.44
C GLY A 85 -31.20 -35.07 -0.59
N THR A 86 -31.08 -35.24 0.73
CA THR A 86 -30.51 -34.20 1.61
C THR A 86 -28.99 -34.10 1.43
N PRO A 87 -28.42 -32.88 1.46
CA PRO A 87 -26.98 -32.69 1.28
C PRO A 87 -26.20 -33.42 2.38
N SER A 88 -25.07 -34.02 2.01
CA SER A 88 -24.25 -34.80 2.94
C SER A 88 -23.72 -33.93 4.08
N GLY A 89 -23.29 -34.57 5.17
CA GLY A 89 -22.76 -33.87 6.34
C GLY A 89 -21.53 -33.01 5.99
N LEU A 90 -20.70 -33.45 5.03
CA LEU A 90 -19.60 -32.63 4.50
C LEU A 90 -20.11 -31.41 3.74
N THR A 91 -21.13 -31.57 2.89
CA THR A 91 -21.68 -30.43 2.15
C THR A 91 -22.24 -29.38 3.11
N LYS A 92 -22.96 -29.78 4.16
CA LYS A 92 -23.46 -28.86 5.20
C LYS A 92 -22.34 -28.16 5.95
N LEU A 93 -21.25 -28.87 6.25
CA LEU A 93 -20.08 -28.29 6.88
C LEU A 93 -19.42 -27.25 5.97
N ILE A 94 -19.21 -27.58 4.69
CA ILE A 94 -18.66 -26.65 3.69
C ILE A 94 -19.57 -25.43 3.54
N ASP A 95 -20.89 -25.65 3.49
CA ASP A 95 -21.87 -24.59 3.34
C ASP A 95 -21.90 -23.64 4.55
N SER A 96 -21.55 -24.12 5.75
CA SER A 96 -21.36 -23.26 6.92
C SER A 96 -20.23 -22.22 6.76
N TYR A 97 -19.26 -22.50 5.88
CA TYR A 97 -18.17 -21.57 5.54
C TYR A 97 -18.49 -20.68 4.33
N SER A 98 -19.62 -20.89 3.64
CA SER A 98 -20.02 -20.07 2.48
C SER A 98 -20.09 -18.57 2.81
N TYR A 99 -20.42 -18.21 4.04
CA TYR A 99 -20.41 -16.82 4.51
C TYR A 99 -19.05 -16.11 4.32
N TYR A 100 -17.94 -16.86 4.39
CA TYR A 100 -16.62 -16.29 4.09
C TYR A 100 -16.47 -15.96 2.61
N THR A 101 -17.00 -16.78 1.71
CA THR A 101 -16.91 -16.49 0.27
C THR A 101 -17.68 -15.23 -0.08
N GLU A 102 -18.86 -15.03 0.50
CA GLU A 102 -19.66 -13.82 0.34
C GLU A 102 -18.94 -12.57 0.88
N LYS A 103 -18.36 -12.66 2.10
CA LYS A 103 -17.55 -11.57 2.66
C LYS A 103 -16.37 -11.20 1.78
N TRP A 104 -15.66 -12.20 1.25
CA TRP A 104 -14.52 -11.97 0.37
C TRP A 104 -14.97 -11.36 -0.96
N ALA A 105 -16.08 -11.83 -1.52
CA ALA A 105 -16.67 -11.27 -2.73
C ALA A 105 -17.07 -9.79 -2.53
N ALA A 106 -17.71 -9.46 -1.41
CA ALA A 106 -18.10 -8.09 -1.07
C ALA A 106 -16.89 -7.16 -0.92
N ARG A 107 -15.82 -7.63 -0.27
CA ARG A 107 -14.55 -6.88 -0.16
C ARG A 107 -13.91 -6.66 -1.52
N ASN A 108 -13.87 -7.69 -2.36
CA ASN A 108 -13.30 -7.60 -3.71
C ASN A 108 -14.11 -6.62 -4.57
N ALA A 109 -15.45 -6.68 -4.50
CA ALA A 109 -16.31 -5.73 -5.21
C ALA A 109 -16.04 -4.27 -4.80
N LEU A 110 -15.86 -4.02 -3.50
CA LEU A 110 -15.48 -2.70 -2.99
C LEU A 110 -14.12 -2.25 -3.51
N HIS A 111 -13.12 -3.14 -3.53
CA HIS A 111 -11.80 -2.83 -4.07
C HIS A 111 -11.84 -2.50 -5.57
N VAL A 112 -12.63 -3.26 -6.34
CA VAL A 112 -12.81 -3.01 -7.79
C VAL A 112 -13.49 -1.67 -8.03
N SER A 113 -14.58 -1.37 -7.30
CA SER A 113 -15.28 -0.08 -7.48
C SER A 113 -14.41 1.13 -7.11
N MET A 114 -13.59 1.01 -6.06
CA MET A 114 -12.61 2.04 -5.72
C MET A 114 -11.54 2.21 -6.80
N LEU A 115 -11.08 1.12 -7.40
CA LEU A 115 -10.09 1.16 -8.47
C LEU A 115 -10.66 1.80 -9.75
N GLU A 116 -11.90 1.46 -10.10
CA GLU A 116 -12.62 2.05 -11.24
C GLU A 116 -12.82 3.56 -11.04
N GLN A 117 -13.25 3.98 -9.85
CA GLN A 117 -13.38 5.40 -9.52
C GLN A 117 -12.02 6.12 -9.59
N ALA A 118 -10.96 5.52 -9.05
CA ALA A 118 -9.61 6.09 -9.10
C ALA A 118 -9.08 6.19 -10.54
N ALA A 119 -9.39 5.22 -11.39
CA ALA A 119 -9.03 5.24 -12.81
C ALA A 119 -9.80 6.34 -13.56
N PHE A 120 -11.09 6.50 -13.27
CA PHE A 120 -11.92 7.56 -13.82
C PHE A 120 -11.39 8.95 -13.42
N ASP A 121 -11.13 9.16 -12.12
CA ASP A 121 -10.58 10.42 -11.62
C ASP A 121 -9.20 10.71 -12.22
N ARG A 122 -8.34 9.68 -12.35
CA ARG A 122 -7.06 9.84 -13.01
C ARG A 122 -7.22 10.30 -14.45
N ASN A 123 -8.14 9.70 -15.21
CA ASN A 123 -8.37 10.11 -16.60
C ASN A 123 -8.86 11.57 -16.68
N LEU A 124 -9.74 11.97 -15.76
CA LEU A 124 -10.26 13.33 -15.68
C LEU A 124 -9.18 14.36 -15.35
N PHE A 125 -8.33 14.09 -14.35
CA PHE A 125 -7.34 15.06 -13.86
C PHE A 125 -5.99 14.98 -14.58
N GLN A 126 -5.64 13.86 -15.23
CA GLN A 126 -4.38 13.73 -15.97
C GLN A 126 -4.39 14.56 -17.26
N SER A 127 -5.56 14.82 -17.83
CA SER A 127 -5.71 15.65 -19.04
C SER A 127 -5.89 17.15 -18.73
N ASP A 128 -6.14 17.50 -17.47
CA ASP A 128 -6.27 18.90 -17.04
C ASP A 128 -4.88 19.53 -16.86
N THR A 129 -4.61 20.64 -17.56
CA THR A 129 -3.37 21.41 -17.42
C THR A 129 -3.25 22.12 -16.07
N GLY A 130 -4.31 22.12 -15.26
CA GLY A 130 -4.39 22.78 -13.98
C GLY A 130 -4.39 24.30 -14.09
N SER A 131 -4.81 25.00 -13.03
CA SER A 131 -4.69 26.46 -12.96
C SER A 131 -3.24 26.87 -12.67
N ALA A 132 -2.68 27.76 -13.49
CA ALA A 132 -1.42 28.44 -13.21
C ALA A 132 -1.51 29.40 -12.02
N HIS A 133 -2.73 29.76 -11.61
CA HIS A 133 -3.01 30.72 -10.56
C HIS A 133 -3.36 29.98 -9.27
N VAL A 134 -2.60 30.26 -8.20
CA VAL A 134 -2.88 29.76 -6.86
C VAL A 134 -3.87 30.72 -6.19
N ASN A 135 -5.06 30.23 -5.83
CA ASN A 135 -6.03 31.04 -5.10
C ASN A 135 -5.63 31.13 -3.63
N LEU A 136 -5.00 32.25 -3.25
CA LEU A 136 -4.53 32.50 -1.90
C LEU A 136 -5.67 33.08 -1.06
N ARG A 137 -5.92 32.51 0.13
CA ARG A 137 -7.00 32.99 1.02
C ARG A 137 -6.77 34.43 1.53
N PHE A 138 -5.52 34.87 1.56
CA PHE A 138 -5.11 36.22 1.95
C PHE A 138 -4.02 36.73 0.99
N PRO A 139 -4.39 37.25 -0.20
CA PRO A 139 -3.41 37.78 -1.15
C PRO A 139 -2.69 39.02 -0.60
N GLU A 140 -3.30 39.73 0.36
CA GLU A 140 -2.72 40.90 1.01
C GLU A 140 -1.47 40.59 1.84
N GLN A 141 -1.18 39.32 2.17
CA GLN A 141 0.05 38.96 2.90
C GLN A 141 1.32 39.33 2.11
N PHE A 142 1.24 39.39 0.78
CA PHE A 142 2.35 39.87 -0.05
C PHE A 142 2.56 41.39 0.06
N ASN A 143 1.54 42.12 0.50
CA ASN A 143 1.56 43.57 0.73
C ASN A 143 1.75 43.94 2.21
N THR A 144 1.72 42.97 3.13
CA THR A 144 1.94 43.23 4.56
C THR A 144 3.43 43.26 4.90
N GLY A 145 3.96 44.46 5.15
CA GLY A 145 5.30 44.70 5.65
C GLY A 145 5.61 46.19 5.64
N SER A 146 6.35 46.68 6.63
CA SER A 146 6.78 48.09 6.61
C SER A 146 7.86 48.28 5.53
N PRO A 147 7.82 49.38 4.73
CA PRO A 147 8.91 49.72 3.82
C PRO A 147 10.26 49.86 4.55
N TRP A 148 10.17 50.25 5.83
CA TRP A 148 11.30 50.49 6.72
C TRP A 148 11.30 49.47 7.86
N ASN A 149 12.46 48.91 8.20
CA ASN A 149 12.62 47.93 9.29
C ASN A 149 12.08 46.51 9.00
N VAL A 150 12.61 45.86 7.96
CA VAL A 150 12.34 44.44 7.67
C VAL A 150 13.52 43.58 8.14
N PRO A 151 13.29 42.49 8.89
CA PRO A 151 14.35 41.59 9.32
C PRO A 151 15.11 41.03 8.10
N ALA A 152 16.43 40.89 8.24
CA ALA A 152 17.30 40.40 7.17
C ALA A 152 16.77 39.05 6.64
N GLY A 153 16.70 38.92 5.30
CA GLY A 153 16.19 37.71 4.63
C GLY A 153 14.68 37.68 4.30
N HIS A 154 13.88 38.66 4.74
CA HIS A 154 12.42 38.65 4.52
C HIS A 154 11.97 39.34 3.21
N ARG A 155 12.89 39.90 2.42
CA ARG A 155 12.62 40.32 1.04
C ARG A 155 13.70 39.78 0.12
N ALA A 156 13.32 39.47 -1.12
CA ALA A 156 14.25 39.34 -2.23
C ALA A 156 14.76 40.75 -2.59
N ARG A 157 15.81 41.23 -1.92
CA ARG A 157 16.61 42.37 -2.39
C ARG A 157 18.05 41.90 -2.47
N ASP A 158 18.60 41.91 -3.67
CA ASP A 158 19.99 41.54 -3.92
C ASP A 158 20.92 42.43 -3.11
N MET A 159 21.71 41.83 -2.22
CA MET A 159 22.65 42.53 -1.35
C MET A 159 23.73 43.28 -2.13
N GLU A 160 23.99 42.85 -3.37
CA GLU A 160 24.96 43.46 -4.29
C GLU A 160 24.60 44.91 -4.65
N GLN A 161 23.32 45.22 -4.84
CA GLN A 161 22.87 46.60 -5.11
C GLN A 161 23.11 47.53 -3.91
N LEU A 162 23.02 47.00 -2.69
CA LEU A 162 23.26 47.78 -1.47
C LEU A 162 24.75 48.08 -1.32
N VAL A 163 25.61 47.10 -1.57
CA VAL A 163 27.07 47.27 -1.56
C VAL A 163 27.48 48.32 -2.58
N ALA A 164 27.02 48.21 -3.83
CA ALA A 164 27.33 49.17 -4.88
C ALA A 164 26.90 50.60 -4.54
N HIS A 165 25.74 50.77 -3.86
CA HIS A 165 25.29 52.08 -3.41
C HIS A 165 26.24 52.70 -2.37
N TYR A 166 26.68 51.94 -1.37
CA TYR A 166 27.58 52.46 -0.34
C TYR A 166 29.00 52.68 -0.85
N GLU A 167 29.51 51.84 -1.74
CA GLU A 167 30.80 52.08 -2.41
C GLU A 167 30.79 53.39 -3.20
N LYS A 168 29.72 53.64 -3.97
CA LYS A 168 29.54 54.90 -4.69
C LYS A 168 29.47 56.09 -3.75
N PHE A 169 28.67 55.99 -2.69
CA PHE A 169 28.54 57.05 -1.68
C PHE A 169 29.87 57.37 -0.98
N ASN A 170 30.67 56.35 -0.65
CA ASN A 170 31.97 56.54 -0.02
C ASN A 170 32.95 57.23 -0.96
N LYS A 171 33.02 56.79 -2.22
CA LYS A 171 33.88 57.39 -3.24
C LYS A 171 33.55 58.87 -3.46
N GLU A 172 32.26 59.21 -3.58
CA GLU A 172 31.83 60.62 -3.72
C GLU A 172 32.20 61.48 -2.51
N ASN A 173 32.25 60.91 -1.31
CA ASN A 173 32.67 61.63 -0.10
C ASN A 173 34.19 61.76 0.00
N GLU A 174 34.94 60.79 -0.48
CA GLU A 174 36.40 60.87 -0.58
C GLU A 174 36.82 61.94 -1.60
N ASP A 175 36.18 61.96 -2.78
CA ASP A 175 36.41 62.97 -3.81
C ASP A 175 36.07 64.39 -3.33
N LYS A 176 35.09 64.55 -2.44
CA LYS A 176 34.74 65.86 -1.82
C LYS A 176 35.69 66.28 -0.70
N LYS A 177 36.40 65.34 -0.08
CA LYS A 177 37.36 65.61 1.01
C LYS A 177 38.75 65.93 0.47
N ARG A 178 39.01 65.59 -0.79
CA ARG A 178 40.26 65.85 -1.49
C ARG A 178 40.23 67.21 -2.18
#